data_AF-A0A519SL40-F1
#
_entry.id   AF-A0A519SL40-F1
#
_cell.length_a   1.000
_cell.length_b   1.000
_cell.length_c   1.000
_cell.angle_alpha   90.00
_cell.angle_beta   90.00
_cell.angle_gamma   90.00
#
_symmetry.space_group_name_H-M   'P 1'
#
loop_
_entity.id
_entity.type
_entity.pdbx_description
1 polymer ?
#
loop_
_entity_poly.entity_id
_entity_poly.type
_entity_poly.pdbx_seq_one_letter_code
_entity_poly.pdbx_strand_id
1 'polypeptide(L)'
;LQAKAFGKILKREASASESLGGPVEIAQQFGGVWNWPHFWSLVGTLSMVLAFMNLLPIPALDGGHVLFLLYEMILRRKPSEKFLEGAQRVGTLLILALMAYVIVIKQVMKLF
;
A
#
# COMPACT_ATOMS: atom_id res chain seq x y z
N LEU A 1 4.42 13.22 -17.14
CA LEU A 1 5.34 12.10 -16.76
C LEU A 1 4.72 11.14 -15.74
N GLN A 2 3.96 11.61 -14.74
CA GLN A 2 3.37 10.74 -13.70
C GLN A 2 2.24 9.81 -14.19
N ALA A 3 1.39 10.26 -15.13
CA ALA A 3 0.32 9.42 -15.69
C ALA A 3 0.82 8.17 -16.44
N LYS A 4 2.04 8.20 -17.00
CA LYS A 4 2.67 7.03 -17.63
C LYS A 4 3.15 5.99 -16.61
N ALA A 5 3.54 6.42 -15.40
CA ALA A 5 3.88 5.51 -14.31
C ALA A 5 2.64 4.77 -13.81
N PHE A 6 1.50 5.47 -13.68
CA PHE A 6 0.19 4.87 -13.38
C PHE A 6 -0.25 3.83 -14.43
N GLY A 7 -0.05 4.13 -15.72
CA GLY A 7 -0.34 3.19 -16.81
C GLY A 7 0.48 1.89 -16.75
N LYS A 8 1.69 1.92 -16.19
CA LYS A 8 2.54 0.75 -15.98
C LYS A 8 2.16 -0.07 -14.74
N ILE A 9 1.64 0.58 -13.69
CA ILE A 9 1.16 -0.12 -12.48
C ILE A 9 -0.12 -0.91 -12.78
N LEU A 10 -1.02 -0.35 -13.61
CA LEU A 10 -2.24 -1.05 -14.05
C LEU A 10 -1.96 -2.15 -15.08
N LYS A 11 -0.96 -1.95 -15.96
CA LYS A 11 -0.49 -2.97 -16.91
C LYS A 11 0.54 -3.90 -16.28
N ARG A 12 0.19 -4.61 -15.20
CA ARG A 12 0.76 -5.93 -14.79
C ARG A 12 2.28 -6.16 -14.94
N GLU A 13 3.10 -5.11 -14.93
CA GLU A 13 4.55 -5.11 -15.13
C GLU A 13 5.29 -4.43 -13.97
N ALA A 14 4.60 -3.66 -13.14
CA ALA A 14 5.15 -3.25 -11.86
C ALA A 14 4.86 -4.38 -10.88
N SER A 15 5.80 -5.31 -10.77
CA SER A 15 5.88 -6.20 -9.64
C SER A 15 5.74 -5.34 -8.37
N ALA A 16 4.60 -5.45 -7.69
CA ALA A 16 4.36 -4.75 -6.44
C ALA A 16 5.49 -5.06 -5.42
N SER A 17 6.21 -6.18 -5.60
CA SER A 17 7.38 -6.55 -4.81
C SER A 17 8.68 -5.80 -5.17
N GLU A 18 8.84 -5.28 -6.39
CA GLU A 18 10.03 -4.51 -6.81
C GLU A 18 9.90 -3.01 -6.48
N SER A 19 8.69 -2.45 -6.52
CA SER A 19 8.45 -1.03 -6.23
C SER A 19 8.15 -0.73 -4.76
N LEU A 20 7.78 -1.73 -3.95
CA LEU A 20 7.72 -1.59 -2.50
C LEU A 20 9.13 -1.69 -1.93
N GLY A 21 9.81 -0.54 -1.96
CA GLY A 21 10.99 -0.31 -1.14
C GLY A 21 10.66 -0.69 0.30
N GLY A 22 11.32 -1.69 0.86
CA GLY A 22 11.08 -2.06 2.26
C GLY A 22 11.40 -0.90 3.21
N PRO A 23 10.98 -0.91 4.49
CA PRO A 23 11.32 0.15 5.45
C PRO A 23 12.83 0.43 5.50
N VAL A 24 13.65 -0.61 5.32
CA VAL A 24 15.12 -0.51 5.23
C VAL A 24 15.57 0.26 3.98
N GLU A 25 14.97 0.00 2.82
CA GLU A 25 15.32 0.69 1.57
C GLU A 25 14.87 2.16 1.60
N ILE A 26 13.71 2.44 2.21
CA ILE A 26 13.25 3.82 2.45
C ILE A 26 14.23 4.57 3.36
N ALA A 27 14.69 3.93 4.45
CA ALA A 27 15.67 4.52 5.35
C ALA A 27 17.01 4.82 4.64
N GLN A 28 17.46 3.93 3.74
CA GLN A 28 18.68 4.15 2.96
C GLN A 28 18.57 5.35 1.99
N GLN A 29 17.37 5.70 1.52
CA GLN A 29 17.17 6.84 0.61
C GLN A 29 17.35 8.21 1.26
N PHE A 30 17.23 8.31 2.60
CA PHE A 30 17.52 9.55 3.32
C PHE A 30 19.02 9.87 3.37
N GLY A 31 19.89 8.87 3.16
CA GLY A 31 21.33 9.03 3.15
C GLY A 31 21.93 9.38 4.52
N GLY A 32 23.24 9.67 4.53
CA GLY A 32 23.99 10.01 5.75
C GLY A 32 24.21 11.51 5.97
N VAL A 33 23.81 12.36 5.02
CA VAL A 33 24.01 13.81 5.09
C VAL A 33 22.67 14.52 5.07
N TRP A 34 22.48 15.46 5.99
CA TRP A 34 21.23 16.20 6.11
C TRP A 34 21.02 17.17 4.94
N ASN A 35 19.88 17.05 4.25
CA ASN A 35 19.47 17.92 3.16
C ASN A 35 17.96 18.21 3.25
N TRP A 36 17.62 19.46 3.59
CA TRP A 36 16.24 19.90 3.77
C TRP A 36 15.35 19.73 2.52
N PRO A 37 15.74 20.24 1.33
CA PRO A 37 14.98 19.99 0.10
C PRO A 37 14.75 18.51 -0.21
N HIS A 38 15.78 17.67 -0.08
CA HIS A 38 15.68 16.24 -0.35
C HIS A 38 14.73 15.56 0.65
N PHE A 39 14.85 15.89 1.93
CA PHE A 39 13.99 15.39 2.99
C PHE A 39 12.51 15.65 2.68
N TRP A 40 12.14 16.92 2.42
CA TRP A 40 10.76 17.28 2.13
C TRP A 40 10.24 16.67 0.83
N SER A 41 11.08 16.57 -0.20
CA SER A 41 10.72 15.89 -1.45
C SER A 41 10.43 14.41 -1.24
N LEU A 42 11.26 13.73 -0.44
CA LEU A 42 11.13 12.30 -0.19
C LEU A 42 9.91 12.01 0.70
N VAL A 43 9.75 12.75 1.79
CA VAL A 43 8.57 12.66 2.67
C VAL A 43 7.29 12.96 1.89
N GLY A 44 7.27 14.04 1.10
CA GLY A 44 6.10 14.38 0.28
C GLY A 44 5.74 13.28 -0.73
N THR A 45 6.74 12.66 -1.36
CA THR A 45 6.53 11.53 -2.28
C THR A 45 5.97 10.31 -1.54
N LEU A 46 6.54 9.95 -0.38
CA LEU A 46 6.05 8.85 0.44
C LEU A 46 4.61 9.10 0.92
N SER A 47 4.30 10.31 1.37
CA SER A 47 2.95 10.70 1.79
C SER A 47 1.94 10.61 0.64
N MET A 48 2.32 11.04 -0.56
CA MET A 48 1.47 10.91 -1.75
C MET A 48 1.18 9.44 -2.05
N VAL A 49 2.21 8.58 -2.06
CA VAL A 49 2.05 7.14 -2.28
C VAL A 49 1.16 6.51 -1.19
N LEU A 50 1.36 6.88 0.08
CA LEU A 50 0.55 6.39 1.19
C LEU A 50 -0.92 6.81 1.06
N ALA A 51 -1.18 8.07 0.67
CA ALA A 51 -2.54 8.56 0.42
C ALA A 51 -3.23 7.76 -0.70
N PHE A 52 -2.52 7.44 -1.79
CA PHE A 52 -3.06 6.57 -2.84
C PHE A 52 -3.29 5.13 -2.36
N MET A 53 -2.36 4.56 -1.60
CA MET A 53 -2.49 3.22 -1.03
C MET A 53 -3.70 3.12 -0.08
N ASN A 54 -3.92 4.14 0.76
CA ASN A 54 -5.09 4.21 1.64
C ASN A 54 -6.40 4.37 0.88
N LEU A 55 -6.40 4.83 -0.37
CA LEU A 55 -7.60 4.90 -1.21
C LEU A 55 -7.94 3.57 -1.91
N LEU A 56 -7.02 2.59 -1.91
CA LEU A 56 -7.25 1.32 -2.57
C LEU A 56 -8.36 0.53 -1.85
N PRO A 57 -9.18 -0.22 -2.59
CA PRO A 57 -10.27 -1.03 -2.04
C PRO A 57 -9.76 -2.32 -1.38
N ILE A 58 -8.86 -2.18 -0.40
CA ILE A 58 -8.28 -3.29 0.35
C ILE A 58 -9.02 -3.37 1.70
N PRO A 59 -9.73 -4.47 1.99
CA PRO A 59 -10.31 -4.70 3.30
C PRO A 59 -9.21 -4.62 4.37
N ALA A 60 -9.46 -3.92 5.48
CA ALA A 60 -8.52 -3.52 6.52
C ALA A 60 -7.77 -2.17 6.36
N LEU A 61 -7.89 -1.50 5.21
CA LEU A 61 -7.45 -0.10 5.02
C LEU A 61 -8.65 0.86 4.90
N ASP A 62 -8.39 2.16 5.05
CA ASP A 62 -9.42 3.22 4.98
C ASP A 62 -10.26 3.14 3.69
N GLY A 63 -9.63 2.84 2.56
CA GLY A 63 -10.27 2.71 1.26
C GLY A 63 -11.21 1.50 1.14
N GLY A 64 -11.00 0.45 1.93
CA GLY A 64 -11.95 -0.67 2.06
C GLY A 64 -13.26 -0.21 2.68
N HIS A 65 -13.20 0.65 3.70
CA HIS A 65 -14.39 1.25 4.32
C HIS A 65 -15.10 2.21 3.35
N VAL A 66 -14.34 3.02 2.61
CA VAL A 66 -14.90 3.88 1.56
C VAL A 66 -15.63 3.04 0.50
N LEU A 67 -15.07 1.91 0.08
CA LEU A 67 -15.74 1.01 -0.87
C LEU A 67 -17.07 0.47 -0.31
N PHE A 68 -17.12 0.07 0.96
CA PHE A 68 -18.36 -0.41 1.58
C PHE A 68 -19.42 0.70 1.68
N LEU A 69 -19.00 1.93 2.01
CA LEU A 69 -19.88 3.10 2.02
C LEU A 69 -20.40 3.44 0.62
N LEU A 70 -19.55 3.37 -0.41
CA LEU A 70 -19.95 3.56 -1.80
C LEU A 70 -20.93 2.47 -2.25
N TYR A 71 -20.67 1.22 -1.89
CA TYR A 71 -21.56 0.10 -2.14
C TYR A 71 -22.93 0.31 -1.47
N GLU A 72 -22.95 0.70 -0.20
CA GLU A 72 -24.18 0.99 0.54
C GLU A 72 -24.94 2.17 -0.08
N MET A 73 -24.25 3.23 -0.49
CA MET A 73 -24.86 4.39 -1.14
C MET A 73 -25.53 4.04 -2.48
N ILE A 74 -24.89 3.17 -3.29
CA ILE A 74 -25.42 2.74 -4.59
C ILE A 74 -26.58 1.77 -4.43
N LEU A 75 -26.43 0.75 -3.57
CA LEU A 75 -27.42 -0.33 -3.42
C LEU A 75 -28.48 -0.04 -2.36
N ARG A 76 -28.32 1.03 -1.57
CA ARG A 76 -29.17 1.42 -0.43
C ARG A 76 -29.44 0.27 0.54
N ARG A 77 -28.54 -0.71 0.60
CA ARG A 77 -28.63 -1.89 1.44
C ARG A 77 -27.30 -2.08 2.16
N LYS A 78 -27.39 -2.23 3.48
CA LYS A 78 -26.22 -2.51 4.30
C LYS A 78 -25.65 -3.89 3.94
N PRO A 79 -24.35 -4.01 3.64
CA PRO A 79 -23.69 -5.30 3.58
C PRO A 79 -23.88 -6.02 4.93
N SER A 80 -24.00 -7.35 4.90
CA SER A 80 -24.20 -8.11 6.14
C SER A 80 -22.96 -8.02 7.04
N GLU A 81 -23.17 -7.92 8.35
CA GLU A 81 -22.07 -7.85 9.33
C GLU A 81 -21.11 -9.03 9.21
N LYS A 82 -21.64 -10.24 8.93
CA LYS A 82 -20.84 -11.44 8.68
C LYS A 82 -19.92 -11.31 7.46
N PHE A 83 -20.38 -10.64 6.41
CA PHE A 83 -19.56 -10.40 5.21
C PHE A 83 -18.48 -9.35 5.49
N LEU A 84 -18.80 -8.28 6.20
CA LEU A 84 -17.84 -7.24 6.61
C LEU A 84 -16.74 -7.82 7.50
N GLU A 85 -17.11 -8.58 8.53
CA GLU A 85 -16.15 -9.27 9.39
C GLU A 85 -15.27 -10.26 8.62
N GLY A 86 -15.87 -11.04 7.72
CA GLY A 86 -15.15 -11.98 6.86
C GLY A 86 -14.13 -11.28 5.96
N ALA A 87 -14.57 -10.23 5.26
CA ALA A 87 -13.71 -9.42 4.39
C ALA A 87 -12.57 -8.77 5.18
N GLN A 88 -12.87 -8.20 6.35
CA GLN A 88 -11.87 -7.58 7.22
C GLN A 88 -10.83 -8.61 7.70
N ARG A 89 -11.26 -9.78 8.21
CA ARG A 89 -10.34 -10.82 8.67
C ARG A 89 -9.42 -11.32 7.56
N VAL A 90 -9.98 -11.56 6.37
CA VAL A 90 -9.20 -12.00 5.21
C VAL A 90 -8.22 -10.90 4.76
N GLY A 91 -8.67 -9.64 4.70
CA GLY A 91 -7.84 -8.49 4.35
C GLY A 91 -6.66 -8.30 5.30
N THR A 92 -6.92 -8.30 6.62
CA THR A 92 -5.88 -8.20 7.63
C THR A 92 -4.87 -9.35 7.52
N LEU A 93 -5.35 -10.58 7.35
CA LEU A 93 -4.47 -11.75 7.25
C LEU A 93 -3.59 -11.70 5.99
N LEU A 94 -4.14 -11.23 4.85
CA LEU A 94 -3.39 -11.02 3.62
C LEU A 94 -2.32 -9.93 3.78
N ILE A 95 -2.64 -8.81 4.43
CA ILE A 95 -1.68 -7.73 4.69
C ILE A 95 -0.57 -8.22 5.60
N LEU A 96 -0.90 -8.92 6.70
CA LEU A 96 0.10 -9.48 7.62
C LEU A 96 1.02 -10.49 6.92
N ALA A 97 0.46 -11.36 6.08
CA ALA A 97 1.24 -12.31 5.29
C ALA A 97 2.17 -11.59 4.29
N LEU A 98 1.69 -10.53 3.64
CA LEU A 98 2.49 -9.72 2.73
C LEU A 98 3.61 -8.95 3.47
N MET A 99 3.31 -8.36 4.63
CA MET A 99 4.31 -7.70 5.47
C MET A 99 5.38 -8.68 5.93
N ALA A 100 4.99 -9.87 6.38
CA ALA A 100 5.93 -10.92 6.75
C ALA A 100 6.80 -11.35 5.56
N TYR A 101 6.23 -11.48 4.36
CA TYR A 101 6.98 -11.78 3.15
C TYR A 101 8.01 -10.69 2.81
N VAL A 102 7.63 -9.41 2.86
CA VAL A 102 8.54 -8.29 2.56
C VAL A 102 9.63 -8.14 3.62
N ILE A 103 9.31 -8.32 4.90
CA ILE A 103 10.28 -8.13 5.98
C ILE A 103 11.19 -9.35 6.13
N VAL A 104 10.65 -10.56 6.13
CA VAL A 104 11.43 -11.78 6.40
C VAL A 104 12.05 -12.31 5.12
N ILE A 105 11.24 -12.59 4.10
CA ILE A 105 11.69 -13.33 2.92
C ILE A 105 12.55 -12.44 2.02
N LYS A 106 12.09 -11.21 1.70
CA LYS A 106 12.86 -10.29 0.85
C LYS A 106 14.17 -9.85 1.52
N GLN A 107 14.18 -9.64 2.84
CA GLN A 107 15.39 -9.20 3.55
C GLN A 107 16.41 -10.34 3.69
N VAL A 108 15.98 -11.57 3.99
CA VAL A 108 16.87 -12.74 4.04
C VAL A 108 17.47 -13.04 2.67
N MET A 109 16.67 -13.02 1.60
CA MET A 109 17.18 -13.22 0.22
C MET A 109 18.15 -12.13 -0.25
N LYS A 110 18.16 -10.95 0.38
CA LYS A 110 19.12 -9.88 0.08
C LYS A 110 20.41 -9.99 0.91
N LEU A 111 20.38 -10.81 1.97
CA LEU A 111 21.50 -11.04 2.88
C LEU A 111 22.40 -12.22 2.44
N PHE A 112 21.87 -13.11 1.59
CA PHE A 112 22.57 -14.21 0.93
C PHE A 112 22.74 -13.90 -0.56
#